data_AF-G9QSH5-F1
#
_entry.id   AF-G9QSH5-F1
#
_cell.length_a   1.000
_cell.length_b   1.000
_cell.length_c   1.000
_cell.angle_alpha   90.00
_cell.angle_beta   90.00
_cell.angle_gamma   90.00
#
_symmetry.space_group_name_H-M   'P 1'
#
loop_
_entity.id
_entity.type
_entity.pdbx_description
1 polymer ?
#
loop_
_entity_poly.entity_id
_entity_poly.type
_entity_poly.pdbx_seq_one_letter_code
_entity_poly.pdbx_strand_id
1 'polypeptide(L)'
;MRNLLPPPWIKFPQIAPFSIGWRMGYGEDYKFKFNEWLKTLSQDEKRQYEQLFAEPATWRGYWDERLGKDESALFVNGDFVIDLWEREPRYELKWLKKRYNAGKSDKFLLFWGYQKSVNLSASCLSQWYASSFWQDEVHYVCAEQYMMAKKAQCFGDKEALKQILSAKDPAQMKALGRQVRGFDARVWDEVKFGVVLNASYLKFSQNAPLRDFLLQTGSKILVEASPVDKIWGIGMSASDENAQNPMKWRGQNLLGFALMRVRDEIAKVYKNIHLCDARELNLDHL
;
A
#
# COMPACT_ATOMS: atom_id res chain seq x y z
N MET A 1 -2.87 17.52 -25.26
CA MET A 1 -2.24 16.89 -24.10
C MET A 1 -1.63 18.00 -23.25
N ARG A 2 -2.10 18.20 -22.02
CA ARG A 2 -1.42 19.13 -21.11
C ARG A 2 -0.17 18.41 -20.58
N ASN A 3 0.96 19.10 -20.51
CA ASN A 3 2.21 18.60 -19.94
C ASN A 3 2.32 19.12 -18.50
N LEU A 4 1.48 18.59 -17.59
CA LEU A 4 1.47 19.05 -16.20
C LEU A 4 2.65 18.43 -15.44
N LEU A 5 3.19 19.14 -14.44
CA LEU A 5 4.10 18.49 -13.50
C LEU A 5 3.30 17.54 -12.60
N PRO A 6 3.76 16.30 -12.36
CA PRO A 6 3.12 15.42 -11.39
C PRO A 6 3.22 16.01 -9.97
N PRO A 7 2.23 15.77 -9.10
CA PRO A 7 2.36 16.17 -7.70
C PRO A 7 3.49 15.37 -7.02
N PRO A 8 4.06 15.88 -5.91
CA PRO A 8 5.20 15.25 -5.24
C PRO A 8 5.05 13.76 -4.95
N TRP A 9 3.85 13.31 -4.54
CA TRP A 9 3.56 11.91 -4.25
C TRP A 9 3.44 10.99 -5.48
N ILE A 10 3.24 11.54 -6.68
CA ILE A 10 3.31 10.76 -7.93
C ILE A 10 4.74 10.75 -8.46
N LYS A 11 5.47 11.88 -8.34
CA LYS A 11 6.87 11.98 -8.78
C LYS A 11 7.80 11.09 -7.95
N PHE A 12 7.63 11.12 -6.63
CA PHE A 12 8.45 10.40 -5.67
C PHE A 12 7.57 9.67 -4.65
N PRO A 13 6.87 8.62 -5.08
CA PRO A 13 5.95 7.85 -4.22
C PRO A 13 6.65 7.18 -3.02
N GLN A 14 7.98 7.07 -3.04
CA GLN A 14 8.80 6.53 -1.97
C GLN A 14 9.10 7.54 -0.85
N ILE A 15 9.08 8.85 -1.11
CA ILE A 15 9.44 9.85 -0.10
C ILE A 15 8.18 10.22 0.69
N ALA A 16 8.16 9.92 1.99
CA ALA A 16 7.06 10.28 2.87
C ALA A 16 6.92 11.81 2.98
N PRO A 17 5.72 12.38 3.22
CA PRO A 17 5.51 13.84 3.25
C PRO A 17 6.40 14.59 4.25
N PHE A 18 6.72 13.95 5.39
CA PHE A 18 7.56 14.52 6.45
C PHE A 18 9.03 14.07 6.37
N SER A 19 9.39 13.32 5.33
CA SER A 19 10.75 12.86 5.12
C SER A 19 11.73 14.01 4.99
N ILE A 20 12.93 13.83 5.53
CA ILE A 20 14.04 14.75 5.32
C ILE A 20 14.47 14.81 3.84
N GLY A 21 14.11 13.80 3.04
CA GLY A 21 14.39 13.76 1.59
C GLY A 21 13.78 14.91 0.79
N TRP A 22 12.77 15.61 1.33
CA TRP A 22 12.20 16.83 0.74
C TRP A 22 12.96 18.12 1.08
N ARG A 23 13.94 18.07 1.99
CA ARG A 23 14.69 19.22 2.50
C ARG A 23 16.22 19.09 2.37
N MET A 24 16.72 17.86 2.24
CA MET A 24 18.15 17.54 2.19
C MET A 24 18.43 16.36 1.25
N GLY A 25 17.56 16.12 0.26
CA GLY A 25 17.64 14.96 -0.62
C GLY A 25 17.15 15.28 -2.03
N TYR A 26 17.15 14.28 -2.90
CA TYR A 26 16.79 14.46 -4.32
C TYR A 26 15.33 14.91 -4.55
N GLY A 27 14.47 14.85 -3.52
CA GLY A 27 13.12 15.40 -3.58
C GLY A 27 13.07 16.93 -3.49
N GLU A 28 14.10 17.56 -2.92
CA GLU A 28 14.16 19.01 -2.68
C GLU A 28 14.12 19.81 -4.00
N ASP A 29 15.01 19.50 -4.94
CA ASP A 29 15.08 20.17 -6.24
C ASP A 29 13.74 20.14 -6.98
N TYR A 30 13.06 18.99 -6.93
CA TYR A 30 11.74 18.85 -7.54
C TYR A 30 10.68 19.63 -6.80
N LYS A 31 10.73 19.67 -5.46
CA LYS A 31 9.78 20.45 -4.66
C LYS A 31 9.90 21.94 -4.96
N PHE A 32 11.13 22.45 -5.13
CA PHE A 32 11.36 23.82 -5.60
C PHE A 32 10.78 24.03 -7.00
N LYS A 33 11.13 23.18 -7.97
CA LYS A 33 10.60 23.24 -9.34
C LYS A 33 9.07 23.22 -9.37
N PHE A 34 8.46 22.31 -8.62
CA PHE A 34 7.02 22.14 -8.54
C PHE A 34 6.33 23.38 -7.97
N ASN A 35 6.87 23.93 -6.87
CA ASN A 35 6.31 25.13 -6.24
C ASN A 35 6.46 26.37 -7.11
N GLU A 36 7.61 26.56 -7.78
CA GLU A 36 7.80 27.67 -8.73
C GLU A 36 6.83 27.57 -9.91
N TRP A 37 6.67 26.37 -10.48
CA TRP A 37 5.66 26.13 -11.50
C TRP A 37 4.22 26.39 -11.00
N LEU A 38 3.88 25.93 -9.79
CA LEU A 38 2.55 26.15 -9.22
C LEU A 38 2.26 27.65 -9.04
N LYS A 39 3.28 28.46 -8.69
CA LYS A 39 3.16 29.93 -8.61
C LYS A 39 2.88 30.60 -9.95
N THR A 40 3.26 29.99 -11.09
CA THR A 40 2.95 30.55 -12.42
C THR A 40 1.48 30.39 -12.82
N LEU A 41 0.74 29.50 -12.14
CA LEU A 41 -0.68 29.27 -12.41
C LEU A 41 -1.57 30.32 -11.74
N SER A 42 -2.63 30.71 -12.44
CA SER A 42 -3.73 31.48 -11.85
C SER A 42 -4.45 30.70 -10.74
N GLN A 43 -5.24 31.39 -9.92
CA GLN A 43 -5.99 30.74 -8.84
C GLN A 43 -6.97 29.67 -9.34
N ASP A 44 -7.60 29.89 -10.49
CA ASP A 44 -8.54 28.93 -11.09
C ASP A 44 -7.80 27.72 -11.68
N GLU A 45 -6.62 27.92 -12.26
CA GLU A 45 -5.76 26.81 -12.73
C GLU A 45 -5.24 25.96 -11.57
N LYS A 46 -4.88 26.57 -10.42
CA LYS A 46 -4.50 25.85 -9.21
C LYS A 46 -5.66 24.98 -8.69
N ARG A 47 -6.85 25.56 -8.56
CA ARG A 47 -8.06 24.81 -8.16
C ARG A 47 -8.37 23.67 -9.13
N GLN A 48 -8.22 23.91 -10.43
CA GLN A 48 -8.38 22.86 -11.44
C GLN A 48 -7.32 21.75 -11.26
N TYR A 49 -6.07 22.12 -10.99
CA TYR A 49 -4.99 21.15 -10.76
C TYR A 49 -5.26 20.28 -9.52
N GLU A 50 -5.67 20.88 -8.41
CA GLU A 50 -6.05 20.18 -7.17
C GLU A 50 -7.18 19.18 -7.41
N GLN A 51 -8.18 19.54 -8.22
CA GLN A 51 -9.28 18.64 -8.61
C GLN A 51 -8.82 17.49 -9.52
N LEU A 52 -7.78 17.69 -10.31
CA LEU A 52 -7.20 16.65 -11.16
C LEU A 52 -6.35 15.67 -10.34
N PHE A 53 -5.64 16.15 -9.32
CA PHE A 53 -4.68 15.34 -8.55
C PHE A 53 -5.07 15.25 -7.09
N ALA A 54 -5.86 14.22 -6.80
CA ALA A 54 -6.24 13.89 -5.44
C ALA A 54 -5.03 13.49 -4.59
N GLU A 55 -5.06 13.92 -3.33
CA GLU A 55 -4.08 13.51 -2.33
C GLU A 55 -4.23 12.01 -2.01
N PRO A 56 -3.14 11.25 -1.94
CA PRO A 56 -3.16 9.96 -1.26
C PRO A 56 -3.41 10.16 0.24
N ALA A 57 -3.89 9.13 0.90
CA ALA A 57 -4.25 9.17 2.31
C ALA A 57 -3.10 9.66 3.21
N THR A 58 -1.86 9.25 2.88
CA THR A 58 -0.66 9.67 3.60
C THR A 58 -0.30 11.15 3.40
N TRP A 59 -0.86 11.82 2.38
CA TRP A 59 -0.65 13.23 2.08
C TRP A 59 -1.87 14.10 2.37
N ARG A 60 -2.82 13.60 3.19
CA ARG A 60 -4.06 14.32 3.52
C ARG A 60 -3.78 15.72 4.07
N GLY A 61 -4.41 16.72 3.48
CA GLY A 61 -4.32 18.12 3.87
C GLY A 61 -3.11 18.85 3.28
N TYR A 62 -2.44 18.27 2.29
CA TYR A 62 -1.35 18.92 1.57
C TYR A 62 -1.80 20.23 0.90
N TRP A 63 -2.91 20.20 0.15
CA TRP A 63 -3.44 21.34 -0.58
C TRP A 63 -3.97 22.44 0.34
N ASP A 64 -4.54 22.07 1.48
CA ASP A 64 -5.09 23.02 2.45
C ASP A 64 -4.06 23.54 3.47
N GLU A 65 -2.78 23.20 3.33
CA GLU A 65 -1.73 23.51 4.33
C GLU A 65 -2.08 23.00 5.76
N ARG A 66 -2.78 21.85 5.80
CA ARG A 66 -3.20 21.14 7.02
C ARG A 66 -2.54 19.78 7.19
N LEU A 67 -1.54 19.47 6.37
CA LEU A 67 -0.78 18.23 6.41
C LEU A 67 -0.28 17.95 7.84
N GLY A 68 -0.62 16.77 8.37
CA GLY A 68 -0.20 16.34 9.71
C GLY A 68 -1.04 16.86 10.88
N LYS A 69 -2.12 17.62 10.64
CA LYS A 69 -3.03 18.07 11.70
C LYS A 69 -4.02 16.99 12.17
N ASP A 70 -4.09 15.86 11.47
CA ASP A 70 -4.97 14.73 11.79
C ASP A 70 -4.19 13.60 12.48
N GLU A 71 -3.92 13.75 13.78
CA GLU A 71 -3.23 12.72 14.56
C GLU A 71 -4.04 11.41 14.65
N SER A 72 -5.36 11.45 14.38
CA SER A 72 -6.20 10.25 14.41
C SER A 72 -5.87 9.26 13.28
N ALA A 73 -5.25 9.76 12.20
CA ALA A 73 -4.75 8.97 11.09
C ALA A 73 -3.38 8.34 11.37
N LEU A 74 -2.77 8.59 12.53
CA LEU A 74 -1.48 8.01 12.91
C LEU A 74 -1.66 6.95 14.00
N PHE A 75 -0.82 5.93 13.95
CA PHE A 75 -0.54 5.04 15.06
C PHE A 75 0.85 5.38 15.60
N VAL A 76 0.96 5.52 16.93
CA VAL A 76 2.20 5.83 17.63
C VAL A 76 2.42 4.79 18.73
N ASN A 77 3.60 4.15 18.73
CA ASN A 77 4.06 3.29 19.81
C ASN A 77 5.53 3.56 20.10
N GLY A 78 5.81 4.38 21.13
CA GLY A 78 7.16 4.93 21.34
C GLY A 78 7.62 5.75 20.13
N ASP A 79 8.77 5.41 19.58
CA ASP A 79 9.33 6.07 18.39
C ASP A 79 8.73 5.54 17.07
N PHE A 80 7.91 4.49 17.11
CA PHE A 80 7.28 3.93 15.93
C PHE A 80 6.03 4.73 15.55
N VAL A 81 6.04 5.30 14.35
CA VAL A 81 4.89 6.03 13.78
C VAL A 81 4.55 5.46 12.41
N ILE A 82 3.26 5.22 12.15
CA ILE A 82 2.77 4.81 10.83
C ILE A 82 1.37 5.37 10.55
N ASP A 83 1.10 5.64 9.27
CA ASP A 83 -0.19 6.13 8.80
C ASP A 83 -1.23 5.00 8.70
N LEU A 84 -2.44 5.23 9.18
CA LEU A 84 -3.58 4.30 9.17
C LEU A 84 -4.56 4.59 8.01
N TRP A 85 -4.33 5.66 7.25
CA TRP A 85 -5.11 6.21 6.14
C TRP A 85 -6.49 6.70 6.54
N GLU A 86 -7.31 5.85 7.15
CA GLU A 86 -8.65 6.12 7.66
C GLU A 86 -9.01 4.91 8.54
N ARG A 87 -9.44 5.16 9.79
CA ARG A 87 -9.69 4.08 10.76
C ARG A 87 -10.88 3.19 10.38
N GLU A 88 -11.87 3.70 9.65
CA GLU A 88 -13.02 2.89 9.25
C GLU A 88 -12.70 1.99 8.04
N PRO A 89 -12.74 0.66 8.21
CA PRO A 89 -12.47 -0.24 7.10
C PRO A 89 -13.67 -0.26 6.15
N ARG A 90 -13.44 0.23 4.93
CA ARG A 90 -14.42 0.11 3.83
C ARG A 90 -14.70 -1.35 3.44
N TYR A 91 -13.74 -2.24 3.71
CA TYR A 91 -13.77 -3.64 3.34
C TYR A 91 -13.44 -4.54 4.52
N GLU A 92 -14.42 -5.35 4.93
CA GLU A 92 -14.28 -6.35 5.98
C GLU A 92 -15.12 -7.60 5.65
N LEU A 93 -14.82 -8.71 6.33
CA LEU A 93 -15.61 -9.93 6.19
C LEU A 93 -17.07 -9.73 6.59
N LYS A 94 -17.36 -8.93 7.63
CA LYS A 94 -18.73 -8.62 8.05
C LYS A 94 -19.50 -7.88 6.95
N TRP A 95 -18.86 -6.89 6.32
CA TRP A 95 -19.41 -6.16 5.17
C TRP A 95 -19.70 -7.10 3.99
N LEU A 96 -18.74 -7.96 3.64
CA LEU A 96 -18.88 -8.90 2.53
C LEU A 96 -20.00 -9.91 2.79
N LYS A 97 -20.10 -10.47 4.00
CA LYS A 97 -21.18 -11.37 4.41
C LYS A 97 -22.55 -10.71 4.33
N LYS A 98 -22.68 -9.44 4.74
CA LYS A 98 -23.93 -8.68 4.61
C LYS A 98 -24.34 -8.52 3.14
N ARG A 99 -23.39 -8.21 2.25
CA ARG A 99 -23.66 -8.11 0.80
C ARG A 99 -24.07 -9.45 0.19
N TYR A 100 -23.37 -10.51 0.55
CA TYR A 100 -23.65 -11.87 0.09
C TYR A 100 -25.07 -12.30 0.48
N ASN A 101 -25.45 -12.11 1.76
CA ASN A 101 -26.81 -12.41 2.23
C ASN A 101 -27.90 -11.53 1.59
N ALA A 102 -27.54 -10.34 1.12
CA ALA A 102 -28.43 -9.48 0.35
C ALA A 102 -28.53 -9.87 -1.14
N GLY A 103 -27.96 -11.01 -1.54
CA GLY A 103 -28.02 -11.52 -2.92
C GLY A 103 -27.12 -10.78 -3.91
N LYS A 104 -26.13 -10.01 -3.44
CA LYS A 104 -25.17 -9.36 -4.34
C LYS A 104 -24.26 -10.41 -4.99
N SER A 105 -24.18 -10.39 -6.32
CA SER A 105 -23.31 -11.28 -7.11
C SER A 105 -21.93 -10.64 -7.31
N ASP A 106 -21.14 -10.61 -6.23
CA ASP A 106 -19.76 -10.12 -6.27
C ASP A 106 -18.85 -11.17 -6.95
N LYS A 107 -18.01 -10.74 -7.91
CA LYS A 107 -17.02 -11.63 -8.56
C LYS A 107 -15.75 -11.69 -7.72
N PHE A 108 -15.23 -12.89 -7.48
CA PHE A 108 -13.99 -13.06 -6.72
C PHE A 108 -12.80 -13.34 -7.63
N LEU A 109 -11.65 -12.78 -7.29
CA LEU A 109 -10.35 -13.16 -7.82
C LEU A 109 -9.57 -13.83 -6.70
N LEU A 110 -9.51 -15.17 -6.75
CA LEU A 110 -8.76 -15.96 -5.80
C LEU A 110 -7.30 -16.00 -6.24
N PHE A 111 -6.39 -15.80 -5.30
CA PHE A 111 -4.95 -15.86 -5.54
C PHE A 111 -4.25 -16.52 -4.36
N TRP A 112 -3.20 -17.28 -4.66
CA TRP A 112 -2.30 -17.87 -3.68
C TRP A 112 -0.99 -18.22 -4.37
N GLY A 113 0.12 -18.12 -3.64
CA GLY A 113 1.46 -18.26 -4.20
C GLY A 113 2.01 -16.95 -4.77
N TYR A 114 3.31 -16.97 -5.08
CA TYR A 114 4.08 -15.75 -5.34
C TYR A 114 5.10 -15.90 -6.49
N GLN A 115 5.12 -17.06 -7.17
CA GLN A 115 6.07 -17.32 -8.24
C GLN A 115 5.82 -16.38 -9.43
N LYS A 116 6.91 -15.88 -10.01
CA LYS A 116 6.86 -15.14 -11.27
C LYS A 116 6.56 -16.11 -12.40
N SER A 117 5.69 -15.68 -13.30
CA SER A 117 5.39 -16.33 -14.57
C SER A 117 5.83 -15.42 -15.72
N VAL A 118 5.92 -15.97 -16.93
CA VAL A 118 6.26 -15.21 -18.15
C VAL A 118 5.34 -13.99 -18.30
N ASN A 119 4.04 -14.21 -18.08
CA ASN A 119 3.06 -13.14 -18.02
C ASN A 119 2.71 -12.81 -16.57
N LEU A 120 2.42 -11.54 -16.29
CA LEU A 120 1.97 -11.12 -14.97
C LEU A 120 0.64 -11.81 -14.62
N SER A 121 0.55 -12.35 -13.41
CA SER A 121 -0.62 -13.09 -12.93
C SER A 121 -0.99 -12.64 -11.52
N ALA A 122 -2.08 -13.20 -10.98
CA ALA A 122 -2.56 -12.85 -9.65
C ALA A 122 -1.56 -13.17 -8.52
N SER A 123 -0.48 -13.92 -8.79
CA SER A 123 0.62 -14.11 -7.84
C SER A 123 1.27 -12.78 -7.42
N CYS A 124 1.18 -11.74 -8.25
CA CYS A 124 1.69 -10.41 -7.93
C CYS A 124 0.97 -9.72 -6.77
N LEU A 125 -0.23 -10.18 -6.42
CA LEU A 125 -1.00 -9.69 -5.27
C LEU A 125 -0.42 -10.19 -3.93
N SER A 126 0.37 -11.27 -3.95
CA SER A 126 0.99 -11.81 -2.74
C SER A 126 2.02 -10.84 -2.14
N GLN A 127 2.12 -10.82 -0.80
CA GLN A 127 3.17 -10.10 -0.09
C GLN A 127 4.57 -10.68 -0.34
N TRP A 128 4.63 -11.96 -0.73
CA TRP A 128 5.87 -12.69 -1.00
C TRP A 128 6.37 -12.53 -2.43
N TYR A 129 5.58 -11.91 -3.30
CA TYR A 129 5.98 -11.66 -4.69
C TYR A 129 7.20 -10.72 -4.71
N ALA A 130 8.25 -11.12 -5.43
CA ALA A 130 9.48 -10.35 -5.55
C ALA A 130 9.25 -9.09 -6.41
N SER A 131 8.96 -7.99 -5.72
CA SER A 131 8.78 -6.64 -6.27
C SER A 131 9.39 -5.65 -5.28
N SER A 132 10.54 -5.09 -5.67
CA SER A 132 11.24 -4.10 -4.87
C SER A 132 10.47 -2.79 -4.80
N PHE A 133 10.63 -2.08 -3.69
CA PHE A 133 10.18 -0.71 -3.52
C PHE A 133 10.96 -0.06 -2.38
N TRP A 134 10.94 1.26 -2.35
CA TRP A 134 11.58 2.09 -1.35
C TRP A 134 10.55 2.72 -0.42
N GLN A 135 10.93 2.90 0.85
CA GLN A 135 10.34 3.94 1.70
C GLN A 135 11.49 4.79 2.20
N ASP A 136 11.52 6.05 1.78
CA ASP A 136 12.64 6.97 2.00
C ASP A 136 13.96 6.31 1.55
N GLU A 137 14.93 6.16 2.45
CA GLU A 137 16.22 5.49 2.18
C GLU A 137 16.21 3.97 2.37
N VAL A 138 15.10 3.36 2.79
CA VAL A 138 15.04 1.92 3.07
C VAL A 138 14.48 1.17 1.87
N HIS A 139 15.30 0.28 1.31
CA HIS A 139 14.91 -0.62 0.23
C HIS A 139 14.32 -1.92 0.77
N TYR A 140 13.18 -2.34 0.23
CA TYR A 140 12.54 -3.61 0.52
C TYR A 140 12.44 -4.44 -0.75
N VAL A 141 12.79 -5.73 -0.68
CA VAL A 141 12.74 -6.64 -1.85
C VAL A 141 11.34 -7.23 -2.09
N CYS A 142 10.48 -7.19 -1.08
CA CYS A 142 9.08 -7.57 -1.14
C CYS A 142 8.30 -6.98 0.05
N ALA A 143 6.97 -7.08 0.01
CA ALA A 143 6.12 -6.50 1.05
C ALA A 143 6.14 -7.28 2.38
N GLU A 144 6.48 -8.57 2.37
CA GLU A 144 6.73 -9.34 3.60
C GLU A 144 7.93 -8.77 4.39
N GLN A 145 9.02 -8.39 3.70
CA GLN A 145 10.18 -7.79 4.35
C GLN A 145 9.80 -6.51 5.08
N TYR A 146 9.01 -5.66 4.41
CA TYR A 146 8.46 -4.44 5.00
C TYR A 146 7.64 -4.73 6.24
N MET A 147 6.68 -5.66 6.14
CA MET A 147 5.79 -5.99 7.24
C MET A 147 6.57 -6.46 8.48
N MET A 148 7.57 -7.34 8.28
CA MET A 148 8.38 -7.84 9.39
C MET A 148 9.34 -6.78 9.94
N ALA A 149 9.89 -5.91 9.08
CA ALA A 149 10.72 -4.78 9.51
C ALA A 149 9.92 -3.79 10.36
N LYS A 150 8.71 -3.42 9.94
CA LYS A 150 7.81 -2.55 10.71
C LYS A 150 7.37 -3.20 12.02
N LYS A 151 7.19 -4.52 12.04
CA LYS A 151 6.95 -5.26 13.28
C LYS A 151 8.13 -5.13 14.24
N ALA A 152 9.36 -5.36 13.78
CA ALA A 152 10.55 -5.20 14.60
C ALA A 152 10.72 -3.75 15.11
N GLN A 153 10.47 -2.75 14.26
CA GLN A 153 10.48 -1.33 14.65
C GLN A 153 9.42 -1.02 15.72
N CYS A 154 8.19 -1.51 15.55
CA CYS A 154 7.07 -1.29 16.48
C CYS A 154 7.38 -1.80 17.90
N PHE A 155 8.20 -2.84 18.03
CA PHE A 155 8.59 -3.42 19.33
C PHE A 155 10.04 -3.11 19.73
N GLY A 156 10.72 -2.19 19.03
CA GLY A 156 12.07 -1.75 19.36
C GLY A 156 13.18 -2.79 19.18
N ASP A 157 12.94 -3.89 18.44
CA ASP A 157 13.92 -4.96 18.23
C ASP A 157 14.88 -4.64 17.06
N LYS A 158 15.94 -3.89 17.37
CA LYS A 158 16.93 -3.43 16.39
C LYS A 158 17.71 -4.57 15.74
N GLU A 159 18.01 -5.63 16.49
CA GLU A 159 18.72 -6.81 16.00
C GLU A 159 17.87 -7.59 15.00
N ALA A 160 16.60 -7.86 15.33
CA ALA A 160 15.67 -8.49 14.39
C ALA A 160 15.48 -7.64 13.14
N LEU A 161 15.34 -6.31 13.29
CA LEU A 161 15.23 -5.38 12.17
C LEU A 161 16.43 -5.51 11.21
N LYS A 162 17.66 -5.49 11.73
CA LYS A 162 18.88 -5.64 10.92
C LYS A 162 18.90 -6.97 10.17
N GLN A 163 18.53 -8.07 10.82
CA GLN A 163 18.47 -9.39 10.19
C GLN A 163 17.40 -9.46 9.10
N ILE A 164 16.22 -8.91 9.35
CA ILE A 164 15.10 -8.87 8.39
C ILE A 164 15.47 -8.06 7.14
N LEU A 165 16.07 -6.87 7.32
CA LEU A 165 16.50 -6.03 6.20
C LEU A 165 17.64 -6.67 5.38
N SER A 166 18.42 -7.58 5.99
CA SER A 166 19.48 -8.32 5.29
C SER A 166 18.98 -9.59 4.58
N ALA A 167 17.81 -10.11 4.98
CA ALA A 167 17.23 -11.31 4.39
C ALA A 167 16.76 -11.06 2.94
N LYS A 168 16.87 -12.09 2.10
CA LYS A 168 16.42 -12.03 0.68
C LYS A 168 15.25 -12.96 0.38
N ASP A 169 14.95 -13.88 1.29
CA ASP A 169 13.90 -14.86 1.14
C ASP A 169 12.70 -14.53 2.06
N PRO A 170 11.46 -14.48 1.54
CA PRO A 170 10.29 -14.14 2.34
C PRO A 170 9.97 -15.16 3.46
N ALA A 171 10.31 -16.44 3.29
CA ALA A 171 10.11 -17.41 4.36
C ALA A 171 11.05 -17.15 5.54
N GLN A 172 12.31 -16.79 5.25
CA GLN A 172 13.26 -16.34 6.27
C GLN A 172 12.79 -15.06 6.97
N MET A 173 12.33 -14.04 6.22
CA MET A 173 11.80 -12.79 6.80
C MET A 173 10.64 -13.07 7.77
N LYS A 174 9.69 -13.92 7.36
CA LYS A 174 8.57 -14.33 8.20
C LYS A 174 9.02 -15.08 9.45
N ALA A 175 10.02 -15.96 9.33
CA ALA A 175 10.58 -16.68 10.47
C ALA A 175 11.23 -15.72 11.49
N LEU A 176 12.04 -14.76 11.02
CA LEU A 176 12.63 -13.72 11.87
C LEU A 176 11.56 -12.84 12.52
N GLY A 177 10.53 -12.46 11.77
CA GLY A 177 9.41 -11.67 12.29
C GLY A 177 8.58 -12.39 13.38
N ARG A 178 8.61 -13.72 13.45
CA ARG A 178 8.03 -14.49 14.56
C ARG A 178 8.88 -14.44 15.83
N GLN A 179 10.15 -14.09 15.71
CA GLN A 179 11.13 -14.05 16.81
C GLN A 179 11.35 -12.64 17.35
N VAL A 180 10.64 -11.62 16.84
CA VAL A 180 10.71 -10.23 17.34
C VAL A 180 10.43 -10.21 18.84
N ARG A 181 11.39 -9.70 19.61
CA ARG A 181 11.31 -9.54 21.06
C ARG A 181 10.34 -8.40 21.41
N GLY A 182 9.74 -8.50 22.59
CA GLY A 182 8.77 -7.49 23.07
C GLY A 182 7.42 -7.50 22.34
N PHE A 183 7.14 -8.50 21.52
CA PHE A 183 5.89 -8.61 20.77
C PHE A 183 4.66 -8.67 21.69
N ASP A 184 3.76 -7.69 21.54
CA ASP A 184 2.40 -7.72 22.09
C ASP A 184 1.40 -7.86 20.93
N ALA A 185 0.62 -8.95 20.95
CA ALA A 185 -0.37 -9.24 19.92
C ALA A 185 -1.48 -8.18 19.84
N ARG A 186 -1.90 -7.58 20.96
CA ARG A 186 -2.95 -6.55 21.00
C ARG A 186 -2.48 -5.29 20.28
N VAL A 187 -1.26 -4.83 20.61
CA VAL A 187 -0.62 -3.69 19.94
C VAL A 187 -0.47 -3.97 18.45
N TRP A 188 -0.03 -5.18 18.08
CA TRP A 188 0.12 -5.54 16.68
C TRP A 188 -1.22 -5.63 15.94
N ASP A 189 -2.28 -6.11 16.59
CA ASP A 189 -3.61 -6.22 16.00
C ASP A 189 -4.21 -4.86 15.64
N GLU A 190 -3.88 -3.80 16.38
CA GLU A 190 -4.27 -2.42 16.08
C GLU A 190 -3.61 -1.87 14.80
N VAL A 191 -2.37 -2.28 14.50
CA VAL A 191 -1.54 -1.62 13.48
C VAL A 191 -1.20 -2.48 12.26
N LYS A 192 -1.26 -3.81 12.35
CA LYS A 192 -0.81 -4.74 11.29
C LYS A 192 -1.49 -4.49 9.95
N PHE A 193 -2.77 -4.10 9.96
CA PHE A 193 -3.53 -3.80 8.75
C PHE A 193 -3.00 -2.54 8.08
N GLY A 194 -2.75 -1.47 8.84
CA GLY A 194 -2.10 -0.26 8.36
C GLY A 194 -0.70 -0.53 7.78
N VAL A 195 0.10 -1.39 8.42
CA VAL A 195 1.41 -1.81 7.90
C VAL A 195 1.31 -2.44 6.51
N VAL A 196 0.39 -3.41 6.33
CA VAL A 196 0.22 -4.09 5.03
C VAL A 196 -0.39 -3.16 3.98
N LEU A 197 -1.27 -2.23 4.37
CA LEU A 197 -1.77 -1.19 3.47
C LEU A 197 -0.64 -0.32 2.92
N ASN A 198 0.20 0.22 3.80
CA ASN A 198 1.32 1.09 3.38
C ASN A 198 2.33 0.32 2.51
N ALA A 199 2.69 -0.92 2.90
CA ALA A 199 3.55 -1.78 2.09
C ALA A 199 2.99 -2.00 0.68
N SER A 200 1.70 -2.33 0.62
CA SER A 200 1.01 -2.61 -0.65
C SER A 200 0.92 -1.34 -1.49
N TYR A 201 0.62 -0.17 -0.91
CA TYR A 201 0.61 1.08 -1.65
C TYR A 201 1.98 1.41 -2.24
N LEU A 202 3.05 1.35 -1.44
CA LEU A 202 4.41 1.62 -1.92
C LEU A 202 4.82 0.64 -3.04
N LYS A 203 4.51 -0.65 -2.87
CA LYS A 203 4.71 -1.66 -3.90
C LYS A 203 4.01 -1.30 -5.21
N PHE A 204 2.70 -1.06 -5.16
CA PHE A 204 1.89 -0.83 -6.37
C PHE A 204 2.03 0.58 -6.95
N SER A 205 2.43 1.58 -6.17
CA SER A 205 2.70 2.93 -6.67
C SER A 205 4.02 3.00 -7.45
N GLN A 206 5.03 2.25 -7.00
CA GLN A 206 6.39 2.23 -7.59
C GLN A 206 6.56 1.23 -8.74
N ASN A 207 5.70 0.22 -8.86
CA ASN A 207 5.81 -0.80 -9.90
C ASN A 207 4.64 -0.68 -10.91
N ALA A 208 4.86 0.03 -12.02
CA ALA A 208 3.81 0.36 -12.99
C ALA A 208 3.04 -0.87 -13.54
N PRO A 209 3.68 -1.96 -13.99
CA PRO A 209 2.94 -3.14 -14.45
C PRO A 209 2.07 -3.77 -13.35
N LEU A 210 2.54 -3.74 -12.09
CA LEU A 210 1.76 -4.26 -10.97
C LEU A 210 0.58 -3.36 -10.65
N ARG A 211 0.78 -2.04 -10.70
CA ARG A 211 -0.28 -1.03 -10.54
C ARG A 211 -1.42 -1.29 -11.50
N ASP A 212 -1.07 -1.46 -12.78
CA ASP A 212 -2.04 -1.67 -13.85
C ASP A 212 -2.79 -2.98 -13.66
N PHE A 213 -2.09 -4.05 -13.25
CA PHE A 213 -2.75 -5.31 -12.90
C PHE A 213 -3.75 -5.14 -11.74
N LEU A 214 -3.37 -4.44 -10.67
CA LEU A 214 -4.26 -4.18 -9.53
C LEU A 214 -5.50 -3.40 -9.96
N LEU A 215 -5.35 -2.37 -10.78
CA LEU A 215 -6.47 -1.59 -11.33
C LEU A 215 -7.37 -2.43 -12.23
N GLN A 216 -6.80 -3.30 -13.07
CA GLN A 216 -7.55 -4.22 -13.95
C GLN A 216 -8.37 -5.26 -13.19
N THR A 217 -8.10 -5.49 -11.90
CA THR A 217 -8.99 -6.33 -11.07
C THR A 217 -10.40 -5.74 -10.99
N GLY A 218 -10.57 -4.43 -11.23
CA GLY A 218 -11.85 -3.75 -11.33
C GLY A 218 -12.61 -3.82 -10.02
N SER A 219 -13.86 -4.27 -10.06
CA SER A 219 -14.71 -4.42 -8.87
C SER A 219 -14.61 -5.80 -8.19
N LYS A 220 -13.71 -6.68 -8.64
CA LYS A 220 -13.59 -8.02 -8.05
C LYS A 220 -13.16 -7.93 -6.58
N ILE A 221 -13.69 -8.83 -5.75
CA ILE A 221 -13.18 -9.06 -4.40
C ILE A 221 -11.89 -9.85 -4.52
N LEU A 222 -10.81 -9.32 -3.97
CA LEU A 222 -9.52 -10.00 -3.95
C LEU A 222 -9.50 -10.96 -2.77
N VAL A 223 -9.14 -12.23 -3.02
CA VAL A 223 -9.23 -13.29 -2.03
C VAL A 223 -7.91 -14.05 -1.94
N GLU A 224 -7.18 -13.89 -0.85
CA GLU A 224 -5.97 -14.67 -0.56
C GLU A 224 -6.41 -16.09 -0.14
N ALA A 225 -6.40 -17.00 -1.11
CA ALA A 225 -6.84 -18.38 -1.00
C ALA A 225 -5.74 -19.30 -0.42
N SER A 226 -5.14 -18.84 0.68
CA SER A 226 -4.16 -19.60 1.44
C SER A 226 -4.86 -20.61 2.37
N PRO A 227 -4.56 -21.91 2.28
CA PRO A 227 -5.14 -22.94 3.16
C PRO A 227 -4.62 -22.86 4.60
N VAL A 228 -3.47 -22.22 4.81
CA VAL A 228 -2.77 -22.20 6.11
C VAL A 228 -2.85 -20.86 6.82
N ASP A 229 -3.26 -19.78 6.14
CA ASP A 229 -3.36 -18.45 6.72
C ASP A 229 -4.84 -18.07 6.96
N LYS A 230 -5.22 -17.97 8.23
CA LYS A 230 -6.58 -17.59 8.65
C LYS A 230 -6.73 -16.10 8.98
N ILE A 231 -5.63 -15.34 8.97
CA ILE A 231 -5.65 -13.90 9.25
C ILE A 231 -5.64 -13.15 7.93
N TRP A 232 -4.59 -13.33 7.14
CA TRP A 232 -4.43 -12.64 5.86
C TRP A 232 -5.20 -13.32 4.73
N GLY A 233 -5.39 -14.64 4.84
CA GLY A 233 -6.17 -15.44 3.89
C GLY A 233 -7.50 -15.96 4.44
N ILE A 234 -8.18 -16.75 3.62
CA ILE A 234 -9.48 -17.38 3.95
C ILE A 234 -9.35 -18.72 4.67
N GLY A 235 -8.14 -19.25 4.85
CA GLY A 235 -7.88 -20.56 5.45
C GLY A 235 -8.35 -21.73 4.58
N MET A 236 -8.41 -21.55 3.26
CA MET A 236 -8.92 -22.50 2.26
C MET A 236 -8.17 -22.31 0.94
N SER A 237 -7.96 -23.37 0.15
CA SER A 237 -7.35 -23.26 -1.18
C SER A 237 -8.33 -22.68 -2.21
N ALA A 238 -7.81 -22.20 -3.34
CA ALA A 238 -8.65 -21.70 -4.43
C ALA A 238 -9.54 -22.78 -5.07
N SER A 239 -9.17 -24.06 -4.91
CA SER A 239 -9.91 -25.23 -5.40
C SER A 239 -10.99 -25.74 -4.43
N ASP A 240 -11.06 -25.21 -3.20
CA ASP A 240 -12.08 -25.62 -2.24
C ASP A 240 -13.47 -25.15 -2.72
N GLU A 241 -14.46 -26.05 -2.68
CA GLU A 241 -15.84 -25.78 -3.10
C GLU A 241 -16.47 -24.55 -2.40
N ASN A 242 -16.00 -24.27 -1.17
CA ASN A 242 -16.51 -23.19 -0.33
C ASN A 242 -15.67 -21.90 -0.47
N ALA A 243 -14.61 -21.89 -1.27
CA ALA A 243 -13.74 -20.72 -1.44
C ALA A 243 -14.49 -19.51 -2.05
N GLN A 244 -15.55 -19.77 -2.82
CA GLN A 244 -16.45 -18.75 -3.39
C GLN A 244 -17.58 -18.31 -2.44
N ASN A 245 -17.64 -18.84 -1.21
CA ASN A 245 -18.69 -18.54 -0.25
C ASN A 245 -18.11 -17.87 1.02
N PRO A 246 -18.22 -16.53 1.15
CA PRO A 246 -17.67 -15.82 2.31
C PRO A 246 -18.34 -16.20 3.63
N MET A 247 -19.53 -16.83 3.60
CA MET A 247 -20.18 -17.38 4.80
C MET A 247 -19.47 -18.62 5.35
N LYS A 248 -18.67 -19.31 4.51
CA LYS A 248 -17.99 -20.57 4.84
C LYS A 248 -16.49 -20.42 5.04
N TRP A 249 -15.93 -19.24 4.78
CA TRP A 249 -14.51 -18.96 4.99
C TRP A 249 -14.09 -19.20 6.45
N ARG A 250 -12.89 -19.77 6.61
CA ARG A 250 -12.27 -20.11 7.90
C ARG A 250 -11.24 -19.07 8.35
N GLY A 251 -11.08 -18.01 7.57
CA GLY A 251 -10.15 -16.92 7.79
C GLY A 251 -10.74 -15.57 7.43
N GLN A 252 -9.96 -14.52 7.67
CA GLN A 252 -10.43 -13.13 7.64
C GLN A 252 -10.18 -12.41 6.32
N ASN A 253 -9.33 -12.95 5.43
CA ASN A 253 -8.97 -12.34 4.15
C ASN A 253 -8.46 -10.89 4.25
N LEU A 254 -7.73 -10.55 5.32
CA LEU A 254 -7.27 -9.16 5.53
C LEU A 254 -6.41 -8.65 4.37
N LEU A 255 -5.63 -9.51 3.71
CA LEU A 255 -4.79 -9.09 2.59
C LEU A 255 -5.62 -8.67 1.39
N GLY A 256 -6.63 -9.48 1.04
CA GLY A 256 -7.55 -9.16 -0.04
C GLY A 256 -8.23 -7.80 0.16
N PHE A 257 -8.71 -7.53 1.37
CA PHE A 257 -9.32 -6.25 1.72
C PHE A 257 -8.34 -5.08 1.71
N ALA A 258 -7.10 -5.29 2.19
CA ALA A 258 -6.05 -4.28 2.12
C ALA A 258 -5.74 -3.90 0.66
N LEU A 259 -5.57 -4.90 -0.21
CA LEU A 259 -5.31 -4.68 -1.64
C LEU A 259 -6.46 -3.94 -2.34
N MET A 260 -7.72 -4.21 -1.97
CA MET A 260 -8.86 -3.47 -2.50
C MET A 260 -8.85 -2.00 -2.05
N ARG A 261 -8.50 -1.71 -0.79
CA ARG A 261 -8.32 -0.32 -0.33
C ARG A 261 -7.19 0.38 -1.09
N VAL A 262 -6.07 -0.30 -1.30
CA VAL A 262 -4.95 0.22 -2.09
C VAL A 262 -5.36 0.47 -3.53
N ARG A 263 -6.14 -0.44 -4.15
CA ARG A 263 -6.68 -0.27 -5.51
C ARG A 263 -7.51 1.00 -5.62
N ASP A 264 -8.44 1.22 -4.69
CA ASP A 264 -9.31 2.39 -4.69
C ASP A 264 -8.49 3.68 -4.55
N GLU A 265 -7.50 3.67 -3.67
CA GLU A 265 -6.61 4.81 -3.43
C GLU A 265 -5.74 5.10 -4.65
N ILE A 266 -5.14 4.08 -5.26
CA ILE A 266 -4.36 4.22 -6.49
C ILE A 266 -5.25 4.69 -7.64
N ALA A 267 -6.46 4.15 -7.80
CA ALA A 267 -7.39 4.58 -8.83
C ALA A 267 -7.75 6.07 -8.69
N LYS A 268 -7.90 6.55 -7.46
CA LYS A 268 -8.14 7.97 -7.13
C LYS A 268 -6.92 8.83 -7.49
N VAL A 269 -5.74 8.46 -7.00
CA VAL A 269 -4.50 9.27 -7.12
C VAL A 269 -3.96 9.28 -8.55
N TYR A 270 -3.98 8.14 -9.23
CA TYR A 270 -3.38 7.97 -10.57
C TYR A 270 -4.38 8.22 -11.71
N LYS A 271 -5.63 8.59 -11.43
CA LYS A 271 -6.71 8.82 -12.41
C LYS A 271 -6.25 9.66 -13.61
N ASN A 272 -5.55 10.75 -13.32
CA ASN A 272 -5.16 11.77 -14.31
C ASN A 272 -3.66 11.76 -14.63
N ILE A 273 -2.95 10.67 -14.33
CA ILE A 273 -1.50 10.58 -14.57
C ILE A 273 -1.12 10.77 -16.04
N HIS A 274 -2.01 10.43 -16.97
CA HIS A 274 -1.83 10.64 -18.41
C HIS A 274 -1.82 12.11 -18.84
N LEU A 275 -2.17 13.05 -17.94
CA LEU A 275 -2.05 14.50 -18.14
C LEU A 275 -0.70 15.06 -17.67
N CYS A 276 0.17 14.22 -17.09
CA CYS A 276 1.50 14.64 -16.67
C CYS A 276 2.50 14.53 -17.82
N ASP A 277 3.56 15.34 -17.78
CA ASP A 277 4.70 15.17 -18.68
C ASP A 277 5.35 13.80 -18.45
N ALA A 278 5.38 12.97 -19.49
CA ALA A 278 5.95 11.63 -19.42
C ALA A 278 7.43 11.62 -19.02
N ARG A 279 8.19 12.68 -19.32
CA ARG A 279 9.59 12.84 -18.92
C ARG A 279 9.74 13.08 -17.42
N GLU A 280 8.68 13.53 -16.77
CA GLU A 280 8.63 13.74 -15.33
C GLU A 280 8.10 12.52 -14.58
N LEU A 281 7.34 11.66 -15.25
CA LEU A 281 6.85 10.41 -14.70
C LEU A 281 8.01 9.40 -14.68
N ASN A 282 8.83 9.43 -13.62
CA ASN A 282 9.85 8.41 -13.35
C ASN A 282 9.21 7.06 -12.96
N LEU A 283 8.24 6.55 -13.72
CA LEU A 283 7.47 5.35 -13.36
C LEU A 283 8.27 4.04 -13.50
N ASP A 284 9.51 4.13 -13.96
CA ASP A 284 10.51 3.08 -13.96
C ASP A 284 11.50 3.36 -12.83
N HIS A 285 11.07 3.20 -11.57
CA HIS A 285 11.97 3.32 -10.43
C HIS A 285 12.86 2.05 -10.34
N LEU A 286 13.94 2.05 -11.15
CA LEU A 286 15.12 1.16 -11.16
C LEU A 286 14.86 -0.36 -11.25
#